data_AF-A0A2S9QFH6-F1
#
_entry.id   AF-A0A2S9QFH6-F1
#
_cell.length_a   1.000
_cell.length_b   1.000
_cell.length_c   1.000
_cell.angle_alpha   90.00
_cell.angle_beta   90.00
_cell.angle_gamma   90.00
#
_symmetry.space_group_name_H-M   'P 1'
#
loop_
_entity.id
_entity.type
_entity.pdbx_description
1 polymer ?
#
loop_
_entity_poly.entity_id
_entity_poly.type
_entity_poly.pdbx_seq_one_letter_code
_entity_poly.pdbx_strand_id
1 'polypeptide(L)' 'MSTPRTTQSYDAEIAIIRENIRQLMEQAAASSGAANEDLLADRIAAQEARLAALQQQMDGARGAGEGSSGQA' A
#
# COMPACT_ATOMS: atom_id res chain seq x y z
N MET A 1 9.44 21.48 4.11
CA MET A 1 9.39 21.27 2.65
C MET A 1 8.73 19.91 2.40
N SER A 2 7.41 19.87 2.28
CA SER A 2 6.72 18.64 1.87
C SER A 2 6.87 18.55 0.36
N THR A 3 7.75 17.67 -0.11
CA THR A 3 7.81 17.34 -1.53
C THR A 3 6.44 16.81 -1.95
N PRO A 4 5.81 17.39 -2.99
CA PRO A 4 4.52 16.90 -3.47
C PRO A 4 4.72 15.47 -3.95
N ARG A 5 4.10 14.50 -3.27
CA ARG A 5 4.12 13.10 -3.67
C ARG A 5 3.29 12.98 -4.95
N THR A 6 3.95 12.60 -6.05
CA THR A 6 3.28 12.42 -7.34
C THR A 6 2.51 11.10 -7.37
N THR A 7 1.50 10.98 -8.23
CA THR A 7 0.74 9.74 -8.45
C THR A 7 1.63 8.53 -8.76
N GLN A 8 2.70 8.72 -9.54
CA GLN A 8 3.71 7.68 -9.81
C GLN A 8 4.45 7.24 -8.55
N SER A 9 4.72 8.14 -7.60
CA SER A 9 5.32 7.77 -6.31
C SER A 9 4.36 6.94 -5.46
N TYR A 10 3.05 7.18 -5.55
CA TYR A 10 2.05 6.34 -4.86
C TYR A 10 1.98 4.95 -5.47
N ASP A 11 1.96 4.83 -6.81
CA ASP A 11 1.90 3.52 -7.49
C ASP A 11 3.13 2.66 -7.15
N ALA A 12 4.31 3.26 -7.11
CA ALA A 12 5.54 2.59 -6.69
C ALA A 12 5.49 2.12 -5.22
N GLU A 13 5.01 2.95 -4.29
CA GLU A 13 4.84 2.57 -2.88
C GLU A 13 3.80 1.44 -2.70
N ILE A 14 2.70 1.50 -3.44
CA ILE A 14 1.65 0.46 -3.48
C ILE A 14 2.23 -0.86 -4.01
N ALA A 15 3.03 -0.83 -5.08
CA ALA A 15 3.68 -2.01 -5.62
C ALA A 15 4.61 -2.67 -4.59
N ILE A 16 5.40 -1.88 -3.86
CA ILE A 16 6.28 -2.36 -2.79
C ILE A 16 5.46 -3.02 -1.67
N ILE A 17 4.37 -2.40 -1.22
CA ILE A 17 3.55 -2.96 -0.12
C ILE A 17 2.87 -4.26 -0.54
N ARG A 18 2.34 -4.33 -1.77
CA ARG A 18 1.75 -5.55 -2.32
C ARG A 18 2.76 -6.69 -2.41
N GLU A 19 3.98 -6.39 -2.82
CA GLU A 19 5.06 -7.38 -2.86
C GLU A 19 5.41 -7.89 -1.46
N ASN A 20 5.50 -6.99 -0.47
CA ASN A 20 5.72 -7.38 0.92
C ASN A 20 4.59 -8.29 1.45
N ILE A 21 3.33 -8.02 1.11
CA ILE A 21 2.18 -8.86 1.51
C ILE A 21 2.31 -10.26 0.91
N ARG A 22 2.66 -10.37 -0.37
CA ARG A 22 2.89 -11.67 -1.03
C ARG A 22 3.99 -12.48 -0.33
N GLN A 23 5.13 -11.85 -0.09
CA GLN A 23 6.24 -12.51 0.60
C GLN A 23 5.88 -12.94 2.02
N LEU A 24 5.07 -12.15 2.74
CA LEU A 24 4.59 -12.53 4.07
C LEU A 24 3.60 -13.70 4.02
N MET A 25 2.73 -13.76 3.00
CA MET A 25 1.86 -14.91 2.78
C MET A 25 2.66 -16.18 2.43
N GLU A 26 3.69 -16.07 1.59
CA GLU A 26 4.57 -17.20 1.27
C GLU A 26 5.34 -17.69 2.51
N GLN A 27 5.82 -16.76 3.34
CA GLN A 27 6.44 -17.09 4.62
C GLN A 27 5.46 -17.76 5.59
N ALA A 28 4.21 -17.31 5.64
CA ALA A 28 3.18 -17.91 6.49
C ALA A 28 2.87 -19.33 6.02
N ALA A 29 2.68 -19.53 4.71
CA ALA A 29 2.46 -20.85 4.12
C ALA A 29 3.65 -21.81 4.32
N ALA A 30 4.88 -21.27 4.38
CA ALA A 30 6.08 -22.05 4.65
C ALA A 30 6.36 -22.27 6.14
N SER A 31 5.74 -21.49 7.05
CA SER A 31 5.99 -21.59 8.49
C SER A 31 5.13 -22.70 9.10
N SER A 32 5.76 -23.77 9.59
CA SER A 32 5.06 -24.92 10.19
C SER A 32 4.68 -24.70 11.68
N GLY A 33 4.30 -23.48 12.10
CA GLY A 33 4.02 -23.20 13.51
C GLY A 33 3.07 -22.03 13.78
N ALA A 34 2.05 -22.28 14.62
CA ALA A 34 0.97 -21.35 14.93
C ALA A 34 1.43 -19.98 15.50
N ALA A 35 2.48 -19.96 16.33
CA ALA A 35 3.02 -18.71 16.87
C ALA A 35 3.61 -17.78 15.81
N ASN A 36 4.12 -18.34 14.71
CA ASN A 36 4.59 -17.55 13.58
C ASN A 36 3.44 -17.12 12.66
N GLU A 37 2.39 -17.95 12.51
CA GLU A 37 1.20 -17.60 11.74
C GLU A 37 0.49 -16.37 12.30
N ASP A 38 0.26 -16.27 13.61
CA ASP A 38 -0.38 -15.08 14.22
C ASP A 38 0.44 -13.81 14.00
N LEU A 39 1.77 -13.86 14.24
CA LEU A 39 2.65 -12.72 14.02
C LEU A 39 2.72 -12.30 12.53
N LEU A 40 2.69 -13.26 11.61
CA LEU A 40 2.66 -12.99 10.18
C LEU A 40 1.31 -12.43 9.76
N ALA A 41 0.21 -12.93 10.31
CA ALA A 41 -1.14 -12.44 10.08
C ALA A 41 -1.29 -10.97 10.53
N ASP A 42 -0.80 -10.62 11.72
CA ASP A 42 -0.77 -9.24 12.22
C ASP A 42 0.02 -8.31 11.28
N ARG A 43 1.19 -8.76 10.80
CA ARG A 43 2.01 -7.98 9.87
C ARG A 43 1.34 -7.81 8.52
N ILE A 44 0.67 -8.84 8.00
CA ILE A 44 -0.12 -8.75 6.76
C ILE A 44 -1.26 -7.74 6.95
N ALA A 45 -2.02 -7.82 8.04
CA ALA A 45 -3.11 -6.89 8.33
C ALA A 45 -2.63 -5.43 8.41
N ALA A 46 -1.47 -5.18 9.04
CA ALA A 46 -0.87 -3.85 9.10
C ALA A 46 -0.44 -3.33 7.72
N GLN A 47 0.04 -4.21 6.82
CA GLN A 47 0.42 -3.84 5.47
C GLN A 47 -0.80 -3.56 4.57
N GLU A 48 -1.87 -4.35 4.71
CA GLU A 48 -3.15 -4.13 4.04
C GLU A 48 -3.80 -2.80 4.45
N ALA A 49 -3.77 -2.48 5.75
CA ALA A 49 -4.25 -1.18 6.24
C ALA A 49 -3.46 0.00 5.64
N ARG A 50 -2.13 -0.13 5.53
CA ARG A 50 -1.29 0.87 4.85
C ARG A 50 -1.61 0.98 3.37
N LEU A 51 -1.82 -0.16 2.69
CA LEU A 51 -2.20 -0.20 1.29
C LEU A 51 -3.51 0.57 1.06
N ALA A 52 -4.53 0.32 1.87
CA ALA A 52 -5.81 1.01 1.79
C ALA A 52 -5.67 2.52 2.01
N ALA A 53 -4.86 2.94 2.98
CA ALA A 53 -4.59 4.36 3.25
C ALA A 53 -3.84 5.05 2.10
N LEU A 54 -2.89 4.37 1.47
CA LEU A 54 -2.18 4.91 0.29
C LEU A 54 -3.07 4.99 -0.93
N GLN A 55 -3.95 4.01 -1.13
CA GLN A 55 -4.94 4.03 -2.21
C GLN A 55 -5.89 5.21 -2.06
N GLN A 56 -6.43 5.47 -0.85
CA GLN A 56 -7.27 6.66 -0.60
C GLN A 56 -6.55 7.97 -0.87
N GLN A 57 -5.28 8.10 -0.43
CA GLN A 57 -4.49 9.30 -0.68
C GLN A 57 -4.21 9.50 -2.18
N MET A 58 -3.90 8.41 -2.90
CA MET A 58 -3.69 8.44 -4.34
C MET A 58 -4.97 8.82 -5.09
N ASP A 59 -6.12 8.24 -4.71
CA ASP A 59 -7.41 8.51 -5.33
C ASP A 59 -7.82 9.98 -5.12
N GLY A 60 -7.63 10.48 -3.89
CA GLY A 60 -7.81 11.89 -3.58
C GLY A 60 -6.86 12.81 -4.35
N ALA A 61 -5.58 12.42 -4.50
CA ALA A 61 -4.61 13.17 -5.29
C ALA A 61 -4.93 13.17 -6.80
N ARG A 62 -5.48 12.07 -7.32
CA ARG A 62 -5.92 11.94 -8.72
C ARG A 62 -7.17 12.76 -8.99
N GLY A 63 -8.17 12.69 -8.12
CA GLY A 63 -9.40 13.48 -8.21
C GLY A 63 -9.16 14.99 -8.03
N ALA A 64 -8.16 15.38 -7.21
CA ALA A 64 -7.75 16.78 -7.08
C ALA A 64 -6.96 17.29 -8.31
N GLY A 65 -6.24 16.41 -9.01
CA GLY A 65 -5.47 16.75 -10.22
C GLY A 65 -6.32 16.93 -11.49
N GLU A 66 -7.46 16.23 -11.59
CA GLU A 66 -8.37 16.32 -12.76
C GLU A 66 -9.23 17.60 -12.78
N GLY A 67 -9.29 18.37 -11.69
CA GLY A 67 -10.04 19.63 -11.60
C GLY A 67 -9.31 20.89 -12.07
N SER A 68 -7.98 20.84 -12.29
CA SER A 68 -7.16 22.05 -12.59
C SER A 68 -6.65 22.15 -14.03
N SER A 69 -6.90 21.16 -14.90
CA SER A 69 -6.46 21.16 -16.31
C SER A 69 -7.59 21.41 -17.32
N GLY A 70 -8.79 21.75 -16.85
CA GLY A 70 -9.96 22.06 -17.67
C GLY A 70 -10.50 23.47 -17.46
N GLN A 71 -9.70 24.50 -17.74
CA GLN A 71 -10.24 25.86 -17.88
C GLN A 71 -9.41 26.70 -18.87
N ALA A 72 -10.01 26.86 -20.06
CA ALA A 72 -9.88 27.91 -21.08
C ALA A 72 -8.49 28.27 -21.64
#